data_AF-A0A8H3GV72-F1
#
_entry.id   AF-A0A8H3GV72-F1
#
_cell.length_a   1.000
_cell.length_b   1.000
_cell.length_c   1.000
_cell.angle_alpha   90.00
_cell.angle_beta   90.00
_cell.angle_gamma   90.00
#
_symmetry.space_group_name_H-M   'P 1'
#
loop_
_entity.id
_entity.type
_entity.pdbx_description
1 polymer ?
#
loop_
_entity_poly.entity_id
_entity_poly.type
_entity_poly.pdbx_seq_one_letter_code
_entity_poly.pdbx_strand_id
1 'polypeptide(L)'
;MSNASYRSSSHRDNGGYNWDNFRGQALRVADSMDKQYGIPARKKLIAVGTVYPFTTTLAITFGALSFFPVLTFLIFSFFTLFIFLLSGLATALVFAGIIILGACIILLSVISLIFGFALFFSVSGYMIYLAYRLAFHLQGSEGQGVGAWVEETLLRFRLIDIHEVREALASDGATKYPDGKVE
;
A
#
# COMPACT_ATOMS: atom_id res chain seq x y z
N MET A 1 -25.35 -28.88 -48.43
CA MET A 1 -25.97 -27.95 -47.45
C MET A 1 -25.72 -28.47 -46.06
N SER A 2 -25.08 -27.62 -45.28
CA SER A 2 -24.58 -27.74 -43.91
C SER A 2 -25.67 -27.99 -42.86
N ASN A 3 -25.34 -28.72 -41.80
CA ASN A 3 -25.32 -28.15 -40.44
C ASN A 3 -24.63 -29.08 -39.45
N ALA A 4 -23.40 -28.74 -39.11
CA ALA A 4 -22.66 -29.29 -37.98
C ALA A 4 -23.13 -28.58 -36.71
N SER A 5 -23.81 -29.31 -35.83
CA SER A 5 -24.24 -28.81 -34.53
C SER A 5 -23.06 -28.78 -33.56
N TYR A 6 -22.39 -27.63 -33.45
CA TYR A 6 -21.43 -27.37 -32.39
C TYR A 6 -22.14 -27.28 -31.03
N ARG A 7 -22.10 -28.36 -30.24
CA ARG A 7 -22.36 -28.30 -28.80
C ARG A 7 -21.09 -27.81 -28.11
N SER A 8 -21.04 -26.50 -27.86
CA SER A 8 -20.06 -25.93 -26.92
C SER A 8 -20.49 -26.33 -25.51
N SER A 9 -19.79 -27.32 -24.96
CA SER A 9 -19.81 -27.63 -23.53
C SER A 9 -18.88 -26.65 -22.84
N SER A 10 -19.42 -25.51 -22.42
CA SER A 10 -18.73 -24.57 -21.54
C SER A 10 -18.58 -25.22 -20.16
N HIS A 11 -17.43 -25.86 -19.94
CA HIS A 11 -16.93 -26.17 -18.60
C HIS A 11 -16.64 -24.84 -17.90
N ARG A 12 -17.65 -24.29 -17.23
CA ARG A 12 -17.47 -23.28 -16.20
C ARG A 12 -16.95 -24.00 -14.96
N ASP A 13 -15.63 -24.02 -14.81
CA ASP A 13 -14.97 -24.25 -13.52
C ASP A 13 -15.32 -23.07 -12.60
N ASN A 14 -16.52 -23.14 -12.01
CA ASN A 14 -16.89 -22.31 -10.88
C ASN A 14 -16.16 -22.86 -9.65
N GLY A 15 -14.94 -22.37 -9.42
CA GLY A 15 -14.20 -22.51 -8.16
C GLY A 15 -14.85 -21.77 -6.97
N GLY A 16 -16.17 -21.59 -7.00
CA GLY A 16 -16.95 -21.08 -5.89
C GLY A 16 -17.31 -22.23 -4.96
N TYR A 17 -16.97 -22.11 -3.68
CA TYR A 17 -17.42 -23.03 -2.64
C TYR A 17 -18.91 -23.33 -2.80
N ASN A 18 -19.22 -24.59 -3.13
CA ASN A 18 -20.59 -25.01 -3.43
C ASN A 18 -21.36 -25.22 -2.12
N TRP A 19 -21.78 -24.10 -1.54
CA TRP A 19 -22.53 -24.02 -0.28
C TRP A 19 -23.83 -24.83 -0.31
N ASP A 20 -24.47 -24.95 -1.48
CA ASP A 20 -25.70 -25.70 -1.65
C ASP A 20 -25.48 -27.20 -1.48
N ASN A 21 -24.37 -27.72 -2.03
CA ASN A 21 -23.98 -29.11 -1.83
C ASN A 21 -23.60 -29.42 -0.38
N PHE A 22 -22.86 -28.52 0.28
CA PHE A 22 -22.50 -28.67 1.70
C PHE A 22 -23.75 -28.67 2.59
N ARG A 23 -24.66 -27.70 2.37
CA ARG A 23 -25.92 -27.62 3.12
C ARG A 23 -26.79 -28.86 2.87
N GLY A 24 -26.89 -29.32 1.62
CA GLY A 24 -27.61 -30.54 1.29
C GLY A 24 -27.02 -31.79 1.96
N GLN A 25 -25.69 -31.91 2.03
CA GLN A 25 -25.03 -32.99 2.76
C GLN A 25 -25.25 -32.89 4.27
N ALA A 26 -25.10 -31.70 4.86
CA ALA A 26 -25.33 -31.47 6.28
C ALA A 26 -26.76 -31.82 6.69
N LEU A 27 -27.76 -31.45 5.89
CA LEU A 27 -29.16 -31.79 6.13
C LEU A 27 -29.42 -33.30 6.03
N ARG A 28 -28.83 -33.98 5.04
CA ARG A 28 -28.94 -35.45 4.91
C ARG A 28 -28.31 -36.19 6.09
N VAL A 29 -27.17 -35.71 6.58
CA VAL A 29 -26.51 -36.26 7.78
C VAL A 29 -27.34 -35.98 9.03
N ALA A 30 -27.89 -34.78 9.17
CA ALA A 30 -28.79 -34.45 10.28
C ALA A 30 -30.04 -35.35 10.27
N ASP A 31 -30.67 -35.55 9.11
CA ASP A 31 -31.83 -36.42 8.95
C ASP A 31 -31.51 -37.89 9.24
N SER A 32 -30.33 -38.38 8.83
CA SER A 32 -29.93 -39.76 9.11
C SER A 32 -29.65 -39.96 10.60
N MET A 33 -28.97 -38.99 11.24
CA MET A 33 -28.72 -39.01 12.69
C MET A 33 -30.01 -38.90 13.49
N ASP A 34 -30.96 -38.05 13.10
CA ASP A 34 -32.23 -37.93 13.80
C ASP A 34 -33.05 -39.21 13.70
N LYS A 35 -33.09 -39.85 12.52
CA LYS A 35 -33.77 -41.15 12.35
C LYS A 35 -33.11 -42.26 13.16
N GLN A 36 -31.79 -42.29 13.24
CA GLN A 36 -31.05 -43.37 13.87
C GLN A 36 -30.92 -43.22 15.40
N TYR A 37 -30.86 -41.98 15.91
CA TYR A 37 -30.63 -41.71 17.33
C TYR A 37 -31.72 -40.83 17.96
N GLY A 38 -32.17 -39.78 17.27
CA GLY A 38 -33.13 -38.81 17.80
C GLY A 38 -34.52 -39.39 18.03
N ILE A 39 -35.14 -39.97 17.01
CA ILE A 39 -36.47 -40.59 17.08
C ILE A 39 -36.53 -41.73 18.12
N PRO A 40 -35.61 -42.72 18.13
CA PRO A 40 -35.66 -43.79 19.13
C PRO A 40 -35.38 -43.29 20.55
N ALA A 41 -34.49 -42.31 20.75
CA ALA A 41 -34.25 -41.73 22.06
C ALA A 41 -35.49 -40.99 22.60
N ARG A 42 -36.17 -40.19 21.76
CA ARG A 42 -37.42 -39.52 22.13
C ARG A 42 -38.52 -40.50 22.52
N LYS A 43 -38.71 -41.57 21.73
CA LYS A 43 -39.71 -42.61 22.05
C LYS A 43 -39.43 -43.28 23.39
N LYS A 44 -38.16 -43.61 23.67
CA LYS A 44 -37.75 -44.19 24.96
C LYS A 44 -37.94 -43.20 26.12
N LEU A 45 -37.57 -41.93 25.93
CA LEU A 45 -37.77 -40.88 26.94
C LEU A 45 -39.25 -40.67 27.29
N ILE A 46 -40.12 -40.64 26.28
CA ILE A 46 -41.57 -40.52 26.49
C ILE A 46 -42.09 -41.75 27.24
N ALA A 47 -41.69 -42.96 26.83
CA ALA A 47 -42.12 -44.19 27.48
C ALA A 47 -41.65 -44.31 28.94
N VAL A 48 -40.44 -43.84 29.26
CA VAL A 48 -39.95 -43.81 30.65
C VAL A 48 -40.61 -42.68 31.44
N GLY A 49 -40.85 -41.53 30.81
CA GLY A 49 -41.50 -40.37 31.42
C GLY A 49 -42.97 -40.59 31.79
N THR A 50 -43.69 -41.48 31.08
CA THR A 50 -45.06 -41.85 31.50
C THR A 50 -45.08 -42.77 32.72
N VAL A 51 -44.02 -43.56 32.94
CA VAL A 51 -43.91 -44.48 34.08
C VAL A 51 -43.33 -43.78 35.32
N TYR A 52 -42.33 -42.91 35.13
CA TYR A 52 -41.63 -42.20 36.21
C TYR A 52 -41.51 -40.69 35.93
N PRO A 53 -42.64 -39.95 35.90
CA PRO A 53 -42.66 -38.56 35.42
C PRO A 53 -41.72 -37.63 36.19
N PHE A 54 -41.71 -37.73 37.52
CA PHE A 54 -40.90 -36.85 38.36
C PHE A 54 -39.40 -37.07 38.17
N THR A 55 -38.95 -38.33 38.16
CA THR A 55 -37.54 -38.70 37.96
C THR A 55 -37.06 -38.33 36.57
N THR A 56 -37.88 -38.54 35.54
CA THR A 56 -37.54 -38.18 34.16
C THR A 56 -37.41 -36.67 33.99
N THR A 57 -38.33 -35.88 34.54
CA THR A 57 -38.23 -34.41 34.50
C THR A 57 -36.97 -33.92 35.21
N LEU A 58 -36.67 -34.42 36.42
CA LEU A 58 -35.44 -34.05 37.13
C LEU A 58 -34.19 -34.42 36.35
N ALA A 59 -34.12 -35.63 35.78
CA ALA A 59 -32.97 -36.07 34.99
C ALA A 59 -32.77 -35.20 33.74
N ILE A 60 -33.85 -34.81 33.05
CA ILE A 60 -33.77 -33.91 31.89
C ILE A 60 -33.34 -32.51 32.32
N THR A 61 -33.92 -31.95 33.38
CA THR A 61 -33.60 -30.60 33.86
C THR A 61 -32.15 -30.53 34.36
N PHE A 62 -31.71 -31.45 35.21
CA PHE A 62 -30.32 -31.49 35.67
C PHE A 62 -29.34 -31.83 34.54
N GLY A 63 -29.74 -32.70 33.61
CA GLY A 63 -28.98 -32.98 32.39
C GLY A 63 -28.79 -31.71 31.56
N ALA A 64 -29.87 -30.97 31.28
CA ALA A 64 -29.82 -29.70 30.55
C ALA A 64 -28.98 -28.64 31.28
N LEU A 65 -29.15 -28.51 32.60
CA LEU A 65 -28.37 -27.60 33.43
C LEU A 65 -26.88 -27.97 33.47
N SER A 66 -26.53 -29.26 33.34
CA SER A 66 -25.13 -29.70 33.28
C SER A 66 -24.43 -29.31 31.98
N PHE A 67 -25.16 -29.07 30.90
CA PHE A 67 -24.58 -28.56 29.65
C PHE A 67 -24.25 -27.06 29.72
N PHE A 68 -24.93 -26.29 30.57
CA PHE A 68 -24.69 -24.87 30.72
C PHE A 68 -23.23 -24.52 31.10
N PRO A 69 -22.61 -25.13 32.14
CA PRO A 69 -21.21 -24.87 32.46
C PRO A 69 -20.25 -25.30 31.34
N VAL A 70 -20.56 -26.38 30.62
CA VAL A 70 -19.73 -26.83 29.48
C VAL A 70 -19.78 -25.83 28.33
N LEU A 71 -20.98 -25.37 27.97
CA LEU A 71 -21.18 -24.42 26.88
C LEU A 71 -20.54 -23.06 27.21
N THR A 72 -20.75 -22.57 28.44
CA THR A 72 -20.13 -21.31 28.89
C THR A 72 -18.61 -21.42 28.89
N PHE A 73 -18.03 -22.50 29.42
CA PHE A 73 -16.59 -22.75 29.36
C PHE A 73 -16.06 -22.72 27.92
N LEU A 74 -16.75 -23.39 27.00
CA LEU A 74 -16.36 -23.45 25.59
C LEU A 74 -16.40 -22.06 24.95
N ILE A 75 -17.46 -21.28 25.18
CA ILE A 75 -17.57 -19.90 24.68
C ILE A 75 -16.46 -19.03 25.25
N PHE A 76 -16.23 -19.08 26.56
CA PHE A 76 -15.16 -18.31 27.21
C PHE A 76 -13.78 -18.71 26.68
N SER A 77 -13.53 -19.99 26.45
CA SER A 77 -12.26 -20.47 25.90
C SER A 77 -12.02 -19.94 24.49
N PHE A 78 -13.00 -20.05 23.60
CA PHE A 78 -12.89 -19.51 22.24
C PHE A 78 -12.74 -17.99 22.24
N PHE A 79 -13.51 -17.30 23.07
CA PHE A 79 -13.43 -15.85 23.19
C PHE A 79 -12.06 -15.39 23.71
N THR A 80 -11.52 -16.09 24.70
CA THR A 80 -10.18 -15.82 25.25
C THR A 80 -9.10 -16.02 24.19
N LEU A 81 -9.13 -17.15 23.47
CA LEU A 81 -8.21 -17.42 22.36
C LEU A 81 -8.31 -16.32 21.29
N PHE A 82 -9.53 -15.95 20.91
CA PHE A 82 -9.77 -14.91 19.92
C PHE A 82 -9.18 -13.56 20.35
N ILE A 83 -9.38 -13.15 21.61
CA ILE A 83 -8.76 -11.92 22.15
C ILE A 83 -7.23 -12.02 22.11
N PHE A 84 -6.64 -13.13 22.53
CA PHE A 84 -5.18 -13.30 22.48
C PHE A 84 -4.64 -13.22 21.06
N LEU A 85 -5.34 -13.80 20.09
CA LEU A 85 -4.94 -13.76 18.69
C LEU A 85 -5.04 -12.34 18.12
N LEU A 86 -6.15 -11.65 18.36
CA LEU A 86 -6.33 -10.25 17.94
C LEU A 86 -5.30 -9.33 18.60
N SER A 87 -5.07 -9.49 19.90
CA SER A 87 -4.07 -8.71 20.63
C SER A 87 -2.67 -8.97 20.07
N GLY A 88 -2.30 -10.24 19.86
CA GLY A 88 -1.01 -10.60 19.28
C GLY A 88 -0.82 -10.02 17.88
N LEU A 89 -1.86 -10.09 17.04
CA LEU A 89 -1.84 -9.51 15.69
C LEU A 89 -1.71 -7.99 15.74
N ALA A 90 -2.47 -7.31 16.60
CA ALA A 90 -2.40 -5.87 16.76
C ALA A 90 -1.00 -5.43 17.23
N THR A 91 -0.45 -6.10 18.24
CA THR A 91 0.90 -5.84 18.74
C THR A 91 1.96 -6.08 17.66
N ALA A 92 1.86 -7.18 16.90
CA ALA A 92 2.77 -7.47 15.80
C ALA A 92 2.74 -6.39 14.72
N LEU A 93 1.54 -5.92 14.34
CA LEU A 93 1.38 -4.84 13.36
C LEU A 93 1.98 -3.52 13.86
N VAL A 94 1.79 -3.18 15.14
CA VAL A 94 2.39 -1.99 15.74
C VAL A 94 3.91 -2.07 15.70
N PHE A 95 4.50 -3.19 16.14
CA PHE A 95 5.96 -3.36 16.10
C PHE A 95 6.51 -3.34 14.68
N ALA A 96 5.85 -4.02 13.73
CA ALA A 96 6.23 -3.97 12.32
C ALA A 96 6.19 -2.53 11.79
N GLY A 97 5.14 -1.78 12.12
CA GLY A 97 5.01 -0.37 11.77
C GLY A 97 6.14 0.49 12.32
N ILE A 98 6.50 0.32 13.60
CA ILE A 98 7.61 1.05 14.23
C ILE A 98 8.93 0.75 13.52
N ILE A 99 9.22 -0.53 13.21
CA ILE A 99 10.46 -0.93 12.54
C ILE A 99 10.53 -0.34 11.14
N ILE A 100 9.44 -0.43 10.36
CA ILE A 100 9.39 0.09 9.00
C ILE A 100 9.54 1.60 9.00
N LEU A 101 8.81 2.32 9.86
CA LEU A 101 8.93 3.78 9.98
C LEU A 101 10.34 4.20 10.42
N GLY A 102 10.93 3.50 11.39
CA GLY A 102 12.30 3.72 11.82
C GLY A 102 13.30 3.55 10.67
N ALA A 103 13.18 2.47 9.89
CA ALA A 103 14.00 2.24 8.72
C ALA A 103 13.83 3.33 7.65
N CYS A 104 12.59 3.77 7.39
CA CYS A 104 12.30 4.87 6.47
C CYS A 104 12.97 6.18 6.91
N ILE A 105 12.90 6.52 8.20
CA ILE A 105 13.53 7.73 8.74
C ILE A 105 15.05 7.67 8.57
N ILE A 106 15.67 6.54 8.90
CA ILE A 106 17.12 6.35 8.74
C ILE A 106 17.50 6.48 7.26
N LEU A 107 16.77 5.82 6.36
CA LEU A 107 17.03 5.88 4.93
C LEU A 107 16.90 7.31 4.39
N LEU A 108 15.83 8.02 4.74
CA LEU A 108 15.63 9.41 4.34
C LEU A 108 16.72 10.33 4.87
N SER A 109 17.18 10.10 6.10
CA SER A 109 18.29 10.85 6.69
C SER A 109 19.59 10.64 5.90
N VAL A 110 19.92 9.39 5.56
CA VAL A 110 21.11 9.08 4.77
C VAL A 110 21.01 9.68 3.36
N ILE A 111 19.86 9.56 2.70
CA ILE A 111 19.66 10.15 1.37
C ILE A 111 19.77 11.68 1.43
N SER A 112 19.17 12.32 2.43
CA SER A 112 19.25 13.77 2.62
C SER A 112 20.69 14.23 2.86
N LEU A 113 21.46 13.48 3.65
CA LEU A 113 22.88 13.75 3.90
C LEU A 113 23.71 13.62 2.62
N ILE A 114 23.56 12.51 1.88
CA ILE A 114 24.29 12.30 0.61
C ILE A 114 23.92 13.38 -0.40
N PHE A 115 22.63 13.73 -0.50
CA PHE A 115 22.16 14.80 -1.37
C PHE A 115 22.75 16.16 -0.97
N GLY A 116 22.82 16.45 0.33
CA GLY A 116 23.46 17.66 0.85
C GLY A 116 24.95 17.72 0.48
N PHE A 117 25.68 16.62 0.65
CA PHE A 117 27.08 16.54 0.20
C PHE A 117 27.20 16.71 -1.32
N ALA A 118 26.35 16.06 -2.11
CA ALA A 118 26.36 16.18 -3.56
C ALA A 118 26.11 17.63 -4.01
N LEU A 119 25.14 18.32 -3.41
CA LEU A 119 24.90 19.74 -3.67
C LEU A 119 26.08 20.60 -3.26
N PHE A 120 26.63 20.37 -2.05
CA PHE A 120 27.77 21.14 -1.54
C PHE A 120 28.99 21.00 -2.46
N PHE A 121 29.34 19.77 -2.85
CA PHE A 121 30.45 19.53 -3.77
C PHE A 121 30.18 20.08 -5.17
N SER A 122 28.94 19.99 -5.67
CA SER A 122 28.57 20.56 -6.98
C SER A 122 28.71 22.08 -6.98
N VAL A 123 28.16 22.76 -5.97
CA VAL A 123 28.24 24.22 -5.84
C VAL A 123 29.69 24.66 -5.58
N SER A 124 30.41 23.98 -4.70
CA SER A 124 31.81 24.30 -4.40
C SER A 124 32.71 24.10 -5.62
N GLY A 125 32.57 22.97 -6.33
CA GLY A 125 33.32 22.71 -7.56
C GLY A 125 33.01 23.75 -8.65
N TYR A 126 31.74 24.13 -8.78
CA TYR A 126 31.31 25.20 -9.67
C TYR A 126 31.94 26.55 -9.30
N MET A 127 31.93 26.93 -8.01
CA MET A 127 32.56 28.16 -7.53
C MET A 127 34.08 28.15 -7.73
N ILE A 128 34.75 27.02 -7.46
CA ILE A 128 36.19 26.86 -7.71
C ILE A 128 36.50 27.00 -9.20
N TYR A 129 35.69 26.41 -10.08
CA TYR A 129 35.84 26.55 -11.53
C TYR A 129 35.73 28.03 -11.98
N LEU A 130 34.72 28.75 -11.48
CA LEU A 130 34.57 30.18 -11.78
C LEU A 130 35.76 31.00 -11.25
N ALA A 131 36.21 30.74 -10.02
CA ALA A 131 37.34 31.42 -9.42
C ALA A 131 38.65 31.16 -10.18
N TYR A 132 38.90 29.90 -10.57
CA TYR A 132 40.03 29.52 -11.41
C TYR A 132 39.98 30.24 -12.76
N ARG A 133 38.81 30.26 -13.42
CA ARG A 133 38.65 30.91 -14.73
C ARG A 133 38.82 32.43 -14.64
N LEU A 134 38.35 33.04 -13.56
CA LEU A 134 38.55 34.47 -13.28
C LEU A 134 40.04 34.77 -13.05
N ALA A 135 40.73 33.95 -12.25
CA ALA A 135 42.17 34.10 -12.00
C ALA A 135 42.98 34.00 -13.31
N PHE A 136 42.62 33.08 -14.20
CA PHE A 136 43.23 32.96 -15.53
C PHE A 136 43.11 34.25 -16.35
N HIS A 137 41.92 34.88 -16.37
CA HIS A 137 41.69 36.14 -17.09
C HIS A 137 42.38 37.35 -16.47
N LEU A 138 42.66 37.31 -15.16
CA LEU A 138 43.36 38.38 -14.44
C LEU A 138 44.89 38.31 -14.58
N GLN A 139 45.47 37.12 -14.74
CA GLN A 139 46.93 36.92 -14.75
C GLN A 139 47.55 36.76 -16.15
N GLY A 140 46.77 36.36 -17.16
CA GLY A 140 47.30 36.16 -18.51
C GLY A 140 47.54 37.47 -19.27
N SER A 141 48.67 37.59 -19.97
CA SER A 141 48.90 38.69 -20.93
C SER A 141 47.91 38.69 -22.11
N GLU A 142 47.25 37.56 -22.35
CA GLU A 142 46.12 37.39 -23.28
C GLU A 142 44.75 37.55 -22.59
N GLY A 143 44.72 37.60 -21.25
CA GLY A 143 43.51 37.78 -20.48
C GLY A 143 43.01 39.21 -20.64
N GLN A 144 41.95 39.39 -21.42
CA GLN A 144 41.29 40.68 -21.68
C GLN A 144 40.57 41.27 -20.44
N GLY A 145 41.01 40.91 -19.23
CA GLY A 145 40.48 41.38 -17.95
C GLY A 145 39.11 40.80 -17.58
N VAL A 146 38.49 41.43 -16.58
CA VAL A 146 37.22 40.97 -15.99
C VAL A 146 36.05 41.08 -16.98
N GLY A 147 36.09 42.04 -17.91
CA GLY A 147 35.03 42.23 -18.92
C GLY A 147 34.87 41.04 -19.85
N ALA A 148 35.98 40.53 -20.39
CA ALA A 148 35.97 39.34 -21.26
C ALA A 148 35.57 38.07 -20.50
N TRP A 149 35.90 37.97 -19.21
CA TRP A 149 35.41 36.87 -18.36
C TRP A 149 33.88 36.93 -18.19
N VAL A 150 33.30 38.11 -17.95
CA VAL A 150 31.84 38.28 -17.85
C VAL A 150 31.15 37.90 -19.17
N GLU A 151 31.70 38.37 -20.30
CA GLU A 151 31.18 38.06 -21.64
C GLU A 151 31.24 36.55 -21.93
N GLU A 152 32.38 35.90 -21.67
CA GLU A 152 32.52 34.44 -21.82
C GLU A 152 31.53 33.67 -20.92
N THR A 153 31.34 34.13 -19.69
CA THR A 153 30.44 33.51 -18.72
C THR A 153 28.98 33.64 -19.19
N LEU A 154 28.55 34.83 -19.60
CA LEU A 154 27.20 35.08 -20.10
C LEU A 154 26.88 34.28 -21.38
N LEU A 155 27.85 34.20 -22.30
CA LEU A 155 27.77 33.38 -23.52
C LEU A 155 27.65 31.89 -23.20
N ARG A 156 28.49 31.36 -22.30
CA ARG A 156 28.49 29.92 -21.95
C ARG A 156 27.23 29.49 -21.23
N PHE A 157 26.65 30.35 -20.39
CA PHE A 157 25.39 30.04 -19.72
C PHE A 157 24.14 30.40 -20.54
N ARG A 158 24.31 30.90 -21.77
CA ARG A 158 23.21 31.39 -22.63
C ARG A 158 22.28 32.37 -21.90
N LEU A 159 22.81 33.16 -20.96
CA LEU A 159 22.01 34.21 -20.30
C LEU A 159 21.78 35.41 -21.22
N ILE A 160 22.56 35.51 -22.28
CA ILE A 160 22.41 36.49 -23.34
C ILE A 160 22.21 35.73 -24.64
N ASP A 161 21.07 35.96 -25.30
CA ASP A 161 20.88 35.52 -26.66
C ASP A 161 21.74 36.40 -27.58
N ILE A 162 22.73 35.79 -28.22
CA ILE A 162 23.67 36.49 -29.11
C ILE A 162 22.91 37.19 -30.23
N HIS A 163 21.73 36.68 -30.61
CA HIS A 163 20.87 37.35 -31.58
C HIS A 163 20.27 38.65 -31.06
N GLU A 164 19.82 38.71 -29.81
CA GLU A 164 19.20 39.91 -29.24
C GLU A 164 20.24 41.02 -29.05
N VAL A 165 21.44 40.70 -28.57
CA VAL A 165 22.53 41.68 -28.43
C VAL A 165 23.07 42.12 -29.79
N ARG A 166 23.11 41.22 -30.78
CA ARG A 166 23.50 41.56 -32.15
C ARG A 166 22.45 42.44 -32.85
N GLU A 167 21.17 42.22 -32.60
CA GLU A 167 20.09 43.09 -33.09
C GLU A 167 20.11 44.46 -32.40
N ALA A 168 20.31 44.50 -31.08
CA ALA A 168 20.42 45.75 -30.33
C ALA A 168 21.63 46.59 -30.78
N LEU A 169 22.82 45.99 -30.91
CA LEU A 169 24.03 46.65 -31.43
C LEU A 169 23.93 47.02 -32.91
N ALA A 170 23.20 46.24 -33.72
CA ALA A 170 22.90 46.61 -35.11
C ALA A 170 21.89 47.76 -35.19
N SER A 171 21.03 47.93 -34.16
CA SER A 171 20.09 49.04 -34.05
C SER A 171 20.67 50.29 -33.41
N ASP A 172 21.86 50.25 -32.79
CA ASP A 172 22.51 51.41 -32.15
C ASP A 172 23.12 52.41 -33.17
N GLY A 173 22.75 52.27 -34.44
CA GLY A 173 22.85 53.33 -35.47
C GLY A 173 21.51 53.97 -35.82
N ALA A 174 20.39 53.54 -35.23
CA ALA A 174 19.06 54.07 -35.44
C ALA A 174 18.22 53.93 -34.16
N THR A 175 18.22 54.97 -33.33
CA THR A 175 17.27 55.13 -32.22
C THR A 175 15.83 55.01 -32.76
N LYS A 176 15.20 53.86 -32.58
CA LYS A 176 13.76 53.72 -32.77
C LYS A 176 13.07 53.94 -31.43
N TYR A 177 12.39 55.09 -31.32
CA TYR A 177 11.39 55.27 -30.27
C TYR A 177 10.22 54.28 -30.49
N PRO A 178 9.52 53.87 -29.43
CA PRO A 178 8.40 52.93 -29.50
C PRO A 178 7.17 53.44 -30.28
N ASP A 179 7.26 54.62 -30.93
CA ASP A 179 6.21 55.18 -31.79
C ASP A 179 6.45 54.97 -33.30
N GLY A 180 7.58 54.37 -33.68
CA GLY A 180 7.84 53.95 -35.06
C GLY A 180 8.16 55.07 -36.06
N LYS A 181 8.52 56.28 -35.62
CA LYS A 181 9.05 57.31 -36.53
C LYS A 181 10.57 57.43 -36.42
N VAL A 182 11.23 57.55 -37.56
CA VAL A 182 12.68 57.73 -37.74
C VAL A 182 12.92 59.13 -38.32
N GLU A 183 13.87 59.88 -37.76
CA GLU A 183 14.55 60.98 -38.47
C GLU A 183 15.60 60.41 -39.43
#